data_AF-K6DQF6-F1
#
_entry.id   AF-K6DQF6-F1
#
_cell.length_a   1.000
_cell.length_b   1.000
_cell.length_c   1.000
_cell.angle_alpha   90.00
_cell.angle_beta   90.00
_cell.angle_gamma   90.00
#
_symmetry.space_group_name_H-M   'P 1'
#
loop_
_entity.id
_entity.type
_entity.pdbx_description
1 polymer ?
#
loop_
_entity_poly.entity_id
_entity_poly.type
_entity_poly.pdbx_seq_one_letter_code
_entity_poly.pdbx_strand_id
1 'polypeptide(L)'
;MSELFPRKQIMGFAFSLVLTAAALAVYFLHLSFAQGMIVLIVTAFVQALLQLVVFMHAGETGDKWTIYGKIGFMIAMALITVFGTLLIFLWDM
;
A
#
# COMPACT_ATOMS: atom_id res chain seq x y z
N MET A 1 19.95 -23.17 -1.30
CA MET A 1 19.75 -21.78 -1.79
C MET A 1 18.29 -21.45 -2.10
N SER A 2 17.51 -22.36 -2.70
CA SER A 2 16.07 -22.14 -2.98
C SER A 2 15.17 -22.01 -1.75
N GLU A 3 15.61 -22.52 -0.59
CA GLU A 3 14.89 -22.38 0.69
C GLU A 3 15.20 -21.05 1.40
N LEU A 4 16.37 -20.45 1.14
CA LEU A 4 16.79 -19.18 1.74
C LEU A 4 16.12 -17.97 1.08
N PHE A 5 15.72 -18.10 -0.18
CA PHE A 5 15.03 -17.05 -0.93
C PHE A 5 13.80 -17.62 -1.63
N PRO A 6 12.61 -17.59 -0.99
CA PRO A 6 11.38 -18.06 -1.58
C PRO A 6 11.08 -17.29 -2.87
N ARG A 7 10.84 -18.00 -3.98
CA ARG A 7 10.60 -17.37 -5.30
C ARG A 7 9.47 -16.32 -5.27
N LYS A 8 8.41 -16.57 -4.50
CA LYS A 8 7.30 -15.62 -4.30
C LYS A 8 7.76 -14.28 -3.71
N GLN A 9 8.66 -14.31 -2.72
CA GLN A 9 9.16 -13.10 -2.07
C GLN A 9 10.14 -12.33 -2.96
N ILE A 10 10.99 -13.03 -3.72
CA ILE A 10 11.88 -12.38 -4.70
C ILE A 10 11.06 -11.64 -5.75
N MET A 11 10.02 -12.28 -6.28
CA MET A 11 9.12 -11.64 -7.25
C MET A 11 8.35 -10.47 -6.63
N GLY A 12 7.81 -10.62 -5.42
CA GLY A 12 7.16 -9.53 -4.70
C GLY A 12 8.07 -8.33 -4.51
N PHE A 13 9.33 -8.58 -4.13
CA PHE A 13 10.34 -7.54 -3.96
C PHE A 13 10.68 -6.84 -5.28
N ALA A 14 10.88 -7.60 -6.37
CA ALA A 14 11.12 -7.02 -7.69
C ALA A 14 9.94 -6.14 -8.15
N PHE A 15 8.70 -6.61 -7.97
CA PHE A 15 7.51 -5.81 -8.28
C PHE A 15 7.42 -4.55 -7.42
N SER A 16 7.75 -4.64 -6.13
CA SER A 16 7.81 -3.47 -5.25
C SER A 16 8.83 -2.44 -5.73
N LEU A 17 10.03 -2.87 -6.15
CA LEU A 17 11.02 -1.96 -6.70
C LEU A 17 10.53 -1.27 -7.98
N VAL A 18 9.87 -2.00 -8.88
CA VAL A 18 9.32 -1.43 -10.12
C VAL A 18 8.22 -0.41 -9.82
N LEU A 19 7.30 -0.71 -8.91
CA LEU A 19 6.24 0.23 -8.51
C LEU A 19 6.81 1.50 -7.88
N THR A 20 7.84 1.37 -7.04
CA THR A 20 8.52 2.53 -6.44
C THR A 20 9.26 3.34 -7.48
N ALA A 21 9.94 2.71 -8.45
CA ALA A 21 10.58 3.40 -9.55
C ALA A 21 9.55 4.14 -10.44
N ALA A 22 8.39 3.53 -10.69
CA ALA A 22 7.30 4.15 -11.44
C ALA A 22 6.73 5.37 -10.72
N ALA A 23 6.55 5.30 -9.39
CA ALA A 23 6.15 6.45 -8.58
C ALA A 23 7.22 7.57 -8.60
N LEU A 24 8.49 7.21 -8.48
CA LEU A 24 9.60 8.16 -8.54
C LEU A 24 9.71 8.83 -9.92
N ALA A 25 9.38 8.12 -11.00
CA ALA A 25 9.40 8.68 -12.35
C ALA A 25 8.47 9.90 -12.50
N VAL A 26 7.39 10.00 -11.70
CA VAL A 26 6.50 11.18 -11.69
C VAL A 26 7.25 12.47 -11.37
N TYR A 27 8.34 12.41 -10.59
CA TYR A 27 9.16 13.58 -10.29
C TYR A 27 9.95 14.07 -11.52
N PHE A 28 10.38 13.15 -12.39
CA PHE A 28 11.21 13.46 -13.56
C PHE A 28 10.39 13.70 -14.82
N LEU A 29 9.21 13.10 -14.90
CA LEU A 29 8.28 13.29 -15.99
C LEU A 29 7.45 14.53 -15.67
N HIS A 30 7.55 15.57 -16.50
CA HIS A 30 6.80 16.83 -16.37
C HIS A 30 5.29 16.66 -16.64
N LEU A 31 4.64 15.78 -15.88
CA LEU A 31 3.22 15.47 -15.94
C LEU A 31 2.41 16.62 -15.36
N SER A 32 1.16 16.75 -15.82
CA SER A 32 0.21 17.62 -15.11
C SER A 32 -0.07 17.10 -13.70
N PHE A 33 -0.50 17.98 -12.80
CA PHE A 33 -0.81 17.63 -11.41
C PHE A 33 -1.78 16.44 -11.32
N ALA A 34 -2.85 16.45 -12.13
CA ALA A 34 -3.83 15.38 -12.15
C ALA A 34 -3.22 14.03 -12.58
N GLN A 35 -2.40 14.03 -13.64
CA GLN A 35 -1.72 12.83 -14.12
C GLN A 35 -0.74 12.28 -13.09
N GLY A 36 0.09 13.13 -12.49
CA GLY A 36 1.02 12.74 -11.44
C GLY A 36 0.30 12.14 -10.23
N MET A 37 -0.77 12.79 -9.75
CA MET A 37 -1.56 12.29 -8.63
C MET A 37 -2.23 10.94 -8.90
N ILE A 38 -2.75 10.71 -10.10
CA ILE A 38 -3.32 9.41 -10.47
C ILE A 38 -2.26 8.32 -10.37
N VAL A 39 -1.06 8.54 -10.92
CA VAL A 39 0.04 7.56 -10.86
C VAL A 39 0.45 7.29 -9.41
N LEU A 40 0.63 8.34 -8.61
CA LEU A 40 1.05 8.20 -7.21
C LEU A 40 0.00 7.46 -6.36
N ILE A 41 -1.28 7.79 -6.50
CA ILE A 41 -2.35 7.11 -5.76
C ILE A 41 -2.44 5.63 -6.17
N VAL A 42 -2.49 5.35 -7.47
CA VAL A 42 -2.59 3.98 -7.97
C VAL A 42 -1.39 3.14 -7.52
N THR A 43 -0.17 3.65 -7.70
CA THR A 43 1.05 2.93 -7.27
C THR A 43 1.09 2.71 -5.77
N ALA A 44 0.64 3.67 -4.95
CA ALA A 44 0.57 3.52 -3.49
C ALA A 44 -0.41 2.42 -3.06
N PHE A 45 -1.63 2.38 -3.62
CA PHE A 45 -2.60 1.34 -3.28
C PHE A 45 -2.16 -0.05 -3.75
N VAL A 46 -1.58 -0.15 -4.96
CA VAL A 46 -1.05 -1.42 -5.46
C VAL A 46 0.12 -1.90 -4.59
N GLN A 47 1.01 -1.00 -4.14
CA GLN A 47 2.06 -1.34 -3.18
C GLN A 47 1.51 -1.86 -1.85
N ALA A 48 0.51 -1.18 -1.29
CA ALA A 48 -0.12 -1.62 -0.04
C ALA A 48 -0.73 -3.03 -0.17
N LEU A 49 -1.39 -3.32 -1.31
CA LEU A 49 -1.94 -4.65 -1.59
C LEU A 49 -0.84 -5.71 -1.76
N LEU A 50 0.23 -5.39 -2.50
CA LEU A 50 1.37 -6.28 -2.65
C LEU A 50 2.00 -6.63 -1.30
N GLN A 51 2.10 -5.65 -0.39
CA GLN A 51 2.58 -5.87 0.97
C GLN A 51 1.68 -6.83 1.75
N LEU A 52 0.37 -6.61 1.68
CA LEU A 52 -0.62 -7.41 2.40
C LEU A 52 -0.69 -8.85 1.88
N VAL A 53 -0.62 -9.05 0.57
CA VAL A 53 -0.77 -10.38 -0.05
C VAL A 53 0.54 -11.16 -0.05
N VAL A 54 1.66 -10.54 -0.44
CA VAL A 54 2.92 -11.26 -0.71
C VAL A 54 3.83 -11.31 0.51
N PHE A 55 3.87 -10.26 1.33
CA PHE A 55 4.81 -10.18 2.45
C PHE A 55 4.17 -10.57 3.78
N MET A 56 2.91 -10.19 4.02
CA MET A 56 2.22 -10.55 5.26
C MET A 56 1.68 -11.98 5.29
N HIS A 57 1.69 -12.70 4.16
CA HIS A 57 1.16 -14.07 4.02
C HIS A 57 -0.22 -14.25 4.67
N ALA A 58 -1.05 -13.20 4.66
CA ALA A 58 -2.25 -13.09 5.48
C ALA A 58 -3.30 -14.18 5.18
N GLY A 59 -3.25 -14.78 3.98
CA GLY A 59 -4.13 -15.85 3.55
C GLY A 59 -3.58 -17.27 3.72
N GLU A 60 -2.31 -17.45 4.07
CA GLU A 60 -1.67 -18.78 4.18
C GLU A 60 -1.75 -19.38 5.60
N THR A 61 -2.27 -18.61 6.57
CA THR A 61 -2.44 -19.04 7.97
C THR A 61 -3.84 -19.63 8.20
N GLY A 62 -3.94 -20.64 9.08
CA GLY A 62 -5.21 -21.27 9.45
C GLY A 62 -6.27 -20.29 10.02
N ASP A 63 -5.83 -19.15 10.55
CA ASP A 63 -6.67 -18.09 11.12
C ASP A 63 -6.69 -16.81 10.25
N LYS A 64 -6.75 -16.97 8.93
CA LYS A 64 -6.79 -15.85 7.96
C LYS A 64 -7.90 -14.83 8.25
N TRP A 65 -9.08 -15.29 8.68
CA TRP A 65 -10.24 -14.41 8.91
C TRP A 65 -9.99 -13.42 10.05
N THR A 66 -9.37 -13.86 11.14
CA THR A 66 -8.99 -12.96 12.24
C THR A 66 -7.94 -11.95 11.80
N ILE A 67 -6.98 -12.35 10.96
CA ILE A 67 -5.96 -11.45 10.42
C ILE A 67 -6.60 -10.37 9.54
N TYR A 68 -7.43 -10.76 8.56
CA TYR A 68 -8.14 -9.82 7.70
C TYR A 68 -9.07 -8.89 8.49
N GLY A 69 -9.78 -9.42 9.50
CA GLY A 69 -10.63 -8.61 10.38
C GLY A 69 -9.84 -7.55 11.16
N LYS A 70 -8.69 -7.92 11.73
CA LYS A 70 -7.80 -6.98 12.44
C LYS A 70 -7.24 -5.91 11.51
N ILE A 71 -6.81 -6.28 10.30
CA ILE A 71 -6.31 -5.33 9.31
C ILE A 71 -7.41 -4.35 8.89
N GLY A 72 -8.61 -4.85 8.60
CA GLY A 72 -9.76 -4.01 8.25
C GLY A 72 -10.12 -3.03 9.38
N PHE A 73 -10.13 -3.51 10.62
CA PHE A 73 -10.33 -2.66 11.81
C PHE A 73 -9.26 -1.57 11.93
N MET A 74 -7.98 -1.91 11.74
CA MET A 74 -6.87 -0.96 11.78
C MET A 74 -6.96 0.09 10.66
N ILE A 75 -7.36 -0.31 9.45
CA ILE A 75 -7.60 0.62 8.34
C ILE A 75 -8.75 1.58 8.69
N ALA A 76 -9.86 1.07 9.22
CA ALA A 76 -10.98 1.91 9.63
C ALA A 76 -10.56 2.93 10.70
N MET A 77 -9.82 2.49 11.71
CA MET A 77 -9.27 3.39 12.74
C MET A 77 -8.38 4.47 12.12
N ALA A 78 -7.45 4.10 11.21
CA ALA A 78 -6.59 5.06 10.54
C ALA A 78 -7.37 6.11 9.73
N LEU A 79 -8.41 5.68 8.99
CA LEU A 79 -9.26 6.58 8.21
C LEU A 79 -10.07 7.51 9.11
N ILE A 80 -10.67 7.00 10.19
CA ILE A 80 -11.43 7.80 11.15
C ILE A 80 -10.52 8.84 11.79
N THR A 81 -9.30 8.46 12.20
CA THR A 81 -8.35 9.39 12.82
C THR A 81 -7.89 10.46 11.83
N VAL A 82 -7.42 10.07 10.64
CA VAL A 82 -6.90 11.03 9.65
C VAL A 82 -8.00 11.98 9.17
N PHE A 83 -9.15 11.46 8.74
CA PHE A 83 -10.24 12.31 8.26
C PHE A 83 -10.92 13.09 9.38
N GLY A 84 -11.06 12.51 10.57
CA GLY A 84 -11.60 13.22 11.74
C GLY A 84 -10.72 14.40 12.12
N THR A 85 -9.39 14.22 12.16
CA THR A 85 -8.46 15.32 12.44
C THR A 85 -8.48 16.38 11.34
N LEU A 86 -8.46 15.98 10.07
CA LEU A 86 -8.58 16.93 8.95
C LEU A 86 -9.88 17.71 9.00
N LEU A 87 -11.00 17.05 9.35
CA LEU A 87 -12.30 17.70 9.51
C LEU A 87 -12.25 18.72 10.63
N ILE A 88 -11.70 18.39 11.80
CA ILE A 88 -11.57 19.32 12.94
C ILE A 88 -10.79 20.57 12.52
N PHE A 89 -9.67 20.42 11.79
CA PHE A 89 -8.88 21.56 11.32
C PHE A 89 -9.61 22.41 10.27
N LEU A 90 -10.54 21.83 9.51
CA LEU A 90 -11.32 22.56 8.51
C LEU A 90 -12.62 23.15 9.08
N TRP A 91 -13.15 22.59 10.18
CA TRP A 91 -14.48 22.92 10.71
C TRP A 91 -14.59 24.33 11.28
N ASP A 92 -13.48 24.90 11.75
CA ASP A 92 -13.42 26.22 12.39
C ASP A 92 -12.52 27.22 11.63
N MET A 93 -12.13 26.87 10.40
CA MET A 93 -11.60 27.81 9.40
C MET A 93 -12.73 28.33 8.51
#